data_AF-A0A2H9L064-F1
#
_entry.id   AF-A0A2H9L064-F1
#
_cell.length_a   1.000
_cell.length_b   1.000
_cell.length_c   1.000
_cell.angle_alpha   90.00
_cell.angle_beta   90.00
_cell.angle_gamma   90.00
#
_symmetry.space_group_name_H-M   'P 1'
#
loop_
_entity.id
_entity.type
_entity.pdbx_description
1 polymer ?
#
loop_
_entity_poly.entity_id
_entity_poly.type
_entity_poly.pdbx_seq_one_letter_code
_entity_poly.pdbx_strand_id
1 'polypeptide(L)'
;MFLKEKVLKIFMEKKAHMAEEKKPVCKKGWENAYGWHLYIIAMLLFNAIVIAPAILLSAGHGEIAHPMYEALHATCHQLDSRSLCYFPDSGQIIGNCVAEEKGLVLQRSEQIASAGGAVGYKLGVCSRDIAIYLFMLLGALFWPFYAKGKEAGGLWPKPIWLLLAMAPIAIDGGTQFIGLRESSNLLREITGAIIGFAMPFYLIPLMNQLLNPLIGDILRKIRK
;
A
#
# COMPACT_ATOMS: atom_id res chain seq x y z
N MET A 1 58.07 9.73 -22.61
CA MET A 1 57.45 10.02 -21.29
C MET A 1 56.23 10.94 -21.44
N PHE A 2 56.39 12.10 -22.10
CA PHE A 2 55.35 13.12 -22.31
C PHE A 2 54.01 12.64 -22.92
N LEU A 3 54.02 11.67 -23.84
CA LEU A 3 52.81 11.22 -24.53
C LEU A 3 51.90 10.38 -23.63
N LYS A 4 52.47 9.59 -22.71
CA LYS A 4 51.70 8.76 -21.77
C LYS A 4 50.94 9.62 -20.76
N GLU A 5 51.55 10.70 -20.27
CA GLU A 5 50.90 11.62 -19.32
C GLU A 5 49.73 12.37 -19.94
N LYS A 6 49.87 12.85 -21.20
CA LYS A 6 48.77 13.50 -21.93
C LYS A 6 47.59 12.56 -22.16
N VAL A 7 47.84 11.32 -22.57
CA VAL A 7 46.77 10.33 -22.80
C VAL A 7 46.07 9.97 -21.48
N LEU A 8 46.83 9.79 -20.40
CA LEU A 8 46.26 9.50 -19.09
C LEU A 8 45.40 10.66 -18.58
N LYS A 9 45.83 11.90 -18.77
CA LYS A 9 45.07 13.09 -18.37
C LYS A 9 43.75 13.20 -19.12
N ILE A 10 43.75 13.01 -20.45
CA ILE A 10 42.54 12.99 -21.28
C ILE A 10 41.59 11.87 -20.85
N PHE A 11 42.12 10.69 -20.52
CA PHE A 11 41.31 9.55 -20.09
C PHE A 11 40.67 9.79 -18.71
N MET A 12 41.40 10.44 -17.80
CA MET A 12 40.91 10.79 -16.47
C MET A 12 39.89 11.93 -16.53
N GLU A 13 40.10 12.95 -17.36
CA GLU A 13 39.14 14.03 -17.61
C GLU A 13 37.85 13.51 -18.25
N LYS A 14 37.94 12.59 -19.23
CA LYS A 14 36.76 11.91 -19.78
C LYS A 14 36.03 11.06 -18.74
N LYS A 15 36.75 10.33 -17.89
CA LYS A 15 36.14 9.54 -16.80
C LYS A 15 35.42 10.45 -15.79
N ALA A 16 36.00 11.60 -15.45
CA ALA A 16 35.40 12.59 -14.57
C ALA A 16 34.13 13.19 -15.18
N HIS A 17 34.17 13.60 -16.45
CA HIS A 17 32.98 14.10 -17.16
C HIS A 17 31.86 13.04 -17.24
N MET A 18 32.18 11.78 -17.55
CA MET A 18 31.18 10.70 -17.58
C MET A 18 30.63 10.34 -16.19
N ALA A 19 31.37 10.61 -15.11
CA ALA A 19 30.89 10.42 -13.74
C ALA A 19 30.00 11.58 -13.25
N GLU A 20 30.20 12.77 -13.80
CA GLU A 20 29.44 13.97 -13.44
C GLU A 20 28.11 14.04 -14.22
N GLU A 21 28.09 13.61 -15.48
CA GLU A 21 26.88 13.55 -16.32
C GLU A 21 25.85 12.51 -15.84
N LYS A 22 26.28 11.53 -15.03
CA LYS A 22 25.44 10.48 -14.46
C LYS A 22 24.89 10.78 -13.07
N LYS A 23 25.16 11.95 -12.49
CA LYS A 23 24.51 12.31 -11.22
C LYS A 23 23.05 12.67 -11.52
N PRO A 24 22.07 11.87 -11.09
CA PRO A 24 20.67 12.20 -11.32
C PRO A 24 20.42 13.59 -10.74
N VAL A 25 19.79 14.46 -11.53
CA VAL A 25 19.40 15.81 -11.12
C VAL A 25 18.28 15.66 -10.08
N CYS A 26 18.64 15.31 -8.85
CA CYS A 26 17.74 15.40 -7.72
C CYS A 26 17.64 16.88 -7.37
N LYS A 27 16.74 17.62 -8.03
CA LYS A 27 16.43 19.00 -7.64
C LYS A 27 16.00 18.99 -6.18
N LYS A 28 16.59 19.87 -5.36
CA LYS A 28 16.18 20.09 -3.97
C LYS A 28 14.67 20.38 -3.92
N GLY A 29 13.92 19.59 -3.15
CA GLY A 29 12.50 19.81 -2.89
C GLY A 29 11.64 18.57 -3.19
N TRP A 30 10.69 18.27 -2.29
CA TRP A 30 9.69 17.21 -2.46
C TRP A 30 8.70 17.49 -3.61
N GLU A 31 8.71 18.70 -4.17
CA GLU A 31 7.82 19.15 -5.25
C GLU A 31 8.03 18.42 -6.59
N ASN A 32 9.13 17.68 -6.73
CA ASN A 32 9.36 16.79 -7.88
C ASN A 32 9.24 15.30 -7.51
N ALA A 33 8.52 14.96 -6.44
CA ALA A 33 8.31 13.57 -6.01
C ALA A 33 7.23 12.87 -6.86
N TYR A 34 7.51 12.67 -8.15
CA TYR A 34 6.59 11.96 -9.06
C TYR A 34 6.21 10.58 -8.54
N GLY A 35 7.11 9.91 -7.83
CA GLY A 35 6.83 8.64 -7.17
C GLY A 35 5.79 8.75 -6.06
N TRP A 36 5.81 9.82 -5.26
CA TRP A 36 4.77 10.06 -4.25
C TRP A 36 3.40 10.29 -4.87
N HIS A 37 3.31 11.12 -5.92
CA HIS A 37 2.04 11.38 -6.61
C HIS A 37 1.43 10.11 -7.19
N LEU A 38 2.24 9.32 -7.91
CA LEU A 38 1.79 8.06 -8.48
C LEU A 38 1.36 7.07 -7.38
N TYR A 39 2.12 7.00 -6.28
CA TYR A 39 1.79 6.13 -5.15
C TYR A 39 0.43 6.50 -4.54
N ILE A 40 0.17 7.78 -4.25
CA ILE A 40 -1.12 8.20 -3.68
C ILE A 40 -2.27 7.90 -4.62
N ILE A 41 -2.13 8.22 -5.92
CA ILE A 41 -3.18 7.96 -6.90
C ILE A 41 -3.47 6.45 -6.98
N ALA A 42 -2.43 5.62 -7.06
CA ALA A 42 -2.58 4.17 -7.07
C ALA A 42 -3.27 3.67 -5.79
N MET A 43 -2.88 4.14 -4.61
CA MET A 43 -3.49 3.74 -3.34
C MET A 43 -4.93 4.21 -3.18
N LEU A 44 -5.28 5.40 -3.68
CA LEU A 44 -6.67 5.88 -3.70
C LEU A 44 -7.55 4.99 -4.58
N LEU A 45 -7.10 4.73 -5.81
CA LEU A 45 -7.82 3.85 -6.74
C LEU A 45 -7.96 2.43 -6.18
N PHE A 46 -6.90 1.92 -5.57
CA PHE A 46 -6.91 0.56 -5.03
C PHE A 46 -7.85 0.43 -3.82
N ASN A 47 -7.82 1.37 -2.87
CA ASN A 47 -8.79 1.40 -1.76
C ASN A 47 -10.24 1.54 -2.28
N ALA A 48 -10.46 2.33 -3.32
CA ALA A 48 -11.77 2.44 -3.96
C ALA A 48 -12.24 1.11 -4.57
N ILE A 49 -11.36 0.39 -5.29
CA ILE A 49 -11.64 -0.93 -5.86
C ILE A 49 -12.00 -1.95 -4.77
N VAL A 50 -11.37 -1.86 -3.59
CA VAL A 50 -11.63 -2.78 -2.48
C VAL A 50 -12.98 -2.53 -1.80
N ILE A 51 -13.42 -1.27 -1.73
CA ILE A 51 -14.70 -0.88 -1.08
C ILE A 51 -15.88 -0.98 -2.06
N ALA A 52 -15.65 -0.71 -3.35
CA ALA A 52 -16.68 -0.65 -4.38
C ALA A 52 -17.61 -1.88 -4.47
N PRO A 53 -17.15 -3.14 -4.34
CA PRO A 53 -18.03 -4.31 -4.44
C PRO A 53 -19.16 -4.29 -3.40
N ALA A 54 -18.86 -3.87 -2.17
CA ALA A 54 -19.86 -3.78 -1.10
C ALA A 54 -20.90 -2.69 -1.40
N ILE A 55 -20.45 -1.52 -1.86
CA ILE A 55 -21.33 -0.39 -2.21
C ILE A 55 -22.22 -0.76 -3.41
N LEU A 56 -21.64 -1.31 -4.47
CA LEU A 56 -22.37 -1.70 -5.68
C LEU A 56 -23.41 -2.79 -5.38
N LEU A 57 -23.03 -3.82 -4.61
CA LEU A 57 -23.95 -4.87 -4.22
C LEU A 57 -25.08 -4.32 -3.33
N SER A 58 -24.78 -3.37 -2.43
CA SER A 58 -25.80 -2.70 -1.62
C SER A 58 -26.77 -1.83 -2.42
N ALA A 59 -26.33 -1.32 -3.57
CA ALA A 59 -27.15 -0.56 -4.50
C ALA A 59 -27.92 -1.44 -5.52
N GLY A 60 -27.78 -2.77 -5.43
CA GLY A 60 -28.44 -3.71 -6.34
C GLY A 60 -27.69 -3.99 -7.64
N HIS A 61 -26.46 -3.48 -7.80
CA HIS A 61 -25.61 -3.68 -8.98
C HIS A 61 -24.75 -4.96 -8.87
N GLY A 62 -25.41 -6.10 -8.68
CA GLY A 62 -24.74 -7.41 -8.55
C GLY A 62 -23.92 -7.77 -9.80
N GLU A 63 -24.39 -7.39 -10.98
CA GLU A 63 -23.74 -7.63 -12.27
C GLU A 63 -22.33 -7.03 -12.38
N ILE A 64 -22.07 -5.94 -11.65
CA ILE A 64 -20.75 -5.32 -11.55
C ILE A 64 -20.01 -5.83 -10.30
N ALA A 65 -20.72 -6.02 -9.19
CA ALA A 65 -20.10 -6.40 -7.92
C ALA A 65 -19.52 -7.83 -7.92
N HIS A 66 -20.24 -8.82 -8.44
CA HIS A 66 -19.79 -10.23 -8.40
C HIS A 66 -18.44 -10.46 -9.08
N PRO A 67 -18.21 -9.96 -10.33
CA PRO A 67 -16.89 -10.09 -10.95
C PRO A 67 -15.77 -9.42 -10.15
N MET A 68 -16.06 -8.33 -9.43
CA MET A 68 -15.08 -7.68 -8.58
C MET A 68 -14.75 -8.53 -7.34
N TYR A 69 -15.75 -9.15 -6.70
CA TYR A 69 -15.50 -10.10 -5.61
C TYR A 69 -14.65 -11.29 -6.08
N GLU A 70 -14.96 -11.85 -7.26
CA GLU A 70 -14.20 -12.94 -7.86
C GLU A 70 -12.74 -12.55 -8.14
N ALA A 71 -12.51 -11.37 -8.72
CA ALA A 71 -11.16 -10.88 -8.98
C ALA A 71 -10.34 -10.71 -7.70
N LEU A 72 -10.96 -10.22 -6.62
CA LEU A 72 -10.30 -10.03 -5.33
C LEU A 72 -10.17 -11.33 -4.52
N HIS A 73 -10.95 -12.36 -4.83
CA HIS A 73 -10.84 -13.67 -4.19
C HIS A 73 -9.51 -14.38 -4.50
N ALA A 74 -8.96 -14.14 -5.70
CA ALA A 74 -7.66 -14.67 -6.10
C ALA A 74 -6.52 -14.17 -5.21
N THR A 75 -6.66 -12.98 -4.62
CA THR A 75 -5.62 -12.37 -3.76
C THR A 75 -5.92 -12.56 -2.28
N CYS A 76 -7.19 -12.69 -1.89
CA CYS A 76 -7.61 -12.84 -0.50
C CYS A 76 -8.58 -14.02 -0.33
N HIS A 77 -8.28 -14.95 0.58
CA HIS A 77 -9.26 -15.95 1.02
C HIS A 77 -10.36 -15.26 1.85
N GLN A 78 -11.33 -14.64 1.17
CA GLN A 78 -12.44 -13.82 1.69
C GLN A 78 -13.42 -14.62 2.61
N LEU A 79 -12.90 -15.18 3.70
CA LEU A 79 -13.67 -15.90 4.71
C LEU A 79 -14.46 -14.92 5.56
N ASP A 80 -15.74 -15.22 5.78
CA ASP A 80 -16.66 -14.29 6.44
C ASP A 80 -16.22 -13.95 7.88
N SER A 81 -15.63 -14.93 8.58
CA SER A 81 -15.05 -14.75 9.93
C SER A 81 -13.82 -13.83 10.01
N ARG A 82 -13.25 -13.44 8.85
CA ARG A 82 -12.04 -12.62 8.75
C ARG A 82 -12.28 -11.31 8.02
N SER A 83 -13.52 -11.03 7.64
CA SER A 83 -13.89 -9.87 6.82
C SER A 83 -14.74 -8.87 7.61
N LEU A 84 -14.73 -7.64 7.12
CA LEU A 84 -15.63 -6.58 7.54
C LEU A 84 -16.76 -6.41 6.52
N CYS A 85 -17.92 -5.99 7.00
CA CYS A 85 -19.13 -5.78 6.23
C CYS A 85 -19.59 -4.33 6.38
N TYR A 86 -20.13 -3.80 5.28
CA TYR A 86 -20.85 -2.55 5.19
C TYR A 86 -22.32 -2.77 5.49
N PHE A 87 -22.88 -2.03 6.44
CA PHE A 87 -24.28 -2.14 6.87
C PHE A 87 -24.99 -0.79 6.69
N PRO A 88 -25.54 -0.51 5.49
CA PRO A 88 -26.17 0.78 5.19
C PRO A 88 -27.40 1.07 6.07
N ASP A 89 -28.14 0.02 6.42
CA ASP A 89 -29.42 0.12 7.14
C ASP A 89 -29.28 -0.06 8.66
N SER A 90 -28.05 -0.02 9.18
CA SER A 90 -27.79 -0.17 10.61
C SER A 90 -27.14 1.09 11.19
N GLY A 91 -27.23 1.28 12.51
CA GLY A 91 -26.52 2.37 13.20
C GLY A 91 -24.99 2.24 13.15
N GLN A 92 -24.46 1.12 12.65
CA GLN A 92 -23.04 0.86 12.49
C GLN A 92 -22.69 0.71 11.01
N ILE A 93 -21.94 1.65 10.42
CA ILE A 93 -21.65 1.65 8.98
C ILE A 93 -20.73 0.48 8.58
N ILE A 94 -19.69 0.21 9.37
CA ILE A 94 -18.72 -0.87 9.13
C ILE A 94 -18.60 -1.71 10.41
N GLY A 95 -18.65 -3.02 10.27
CA GLY A 95 -18.50 -3.95 11.38
C GLY A 95 -18.05 -5.34 10.95
N ASN A 96 -17.93 -6.25 11.91
CA ASN A 96 -17.61 -7.65 11.64
C ASN A 96 -18.73 -8.32 10.82
N CYS A 97 -18.35 -9.03 9.76
CA CYS A 97 -19.30 -9.79 8.94
C CYS A 97 -20.00 -10.91 9.73
N VAL A 98 -19.28 -11.55 10.65
CA VAL A 98 -19.79 -12.59 11.54
C VAL A 98 -19.42 -12.21 12.97
N ALA A 99 -20.34 -12.43 13.93
CA ALA A 99 -20.05 -12.24 15.34
C ALA A 99 -18.88 -13.15 15.78
N GLU A 100 -17.91 -12.59 16.52
CA GLU A 100 -16.68 -13.31 16.89
C GLU A 100 -16.96 -14.56 17.74
N GLU A 101 -18.07 -14.57 18.48
CA GLU A 101 -18.56 -15.69 19.29
C GLU A 101 -18.96 -16.93 18.47
N LYS A 102 -19.26 -16.78 17.17
CA LYS A 102 -19.59 -17.91 16.28
C LYS A 102 -18.37 -18.69 15.81
N GLY A 103 -17.16 -18.27 16.18
CA GLY A 103 -15.91 -18.93 15.83
C GLY A 103 -15.59 -18.85 14.33
N LEU A 104 -14.73 -19.76 13.87
CA LEU A 104 -14.25 -19.79 12.48
C LEU A 104 -15.35 -20.26 11.52
N VAL A 105 -16.00 -19.32 10.84
CA VAL A 105 -16.90 -19.60 9.72
C VAL A 105 -16.10 -19.59 8.41
N LEU A 106 -16.03 -20.74 7.75
CA LEU A 106 -15.30 -20.94 6.50
C LEU A 106 -16.12 -20.65 5.23
N GLN A 107 -17.28 -20.02 5.39
CA GLN A 107 -18.13 -19.58 4.28
C GLN A 107 -17.53 -18.33 3.63
N ARG A 108 -17.95 -18.11 2.37
CA ARG A 108 -17.53 -16.98 1.55
C ARG A 108 -18.78 -16.32 0.97
N SER A 109 -19.61 -15.80 1.85
CA SER A 109 -20.83 -15.09 1.48
C SER A 109 -20.50 -13.63 1.16
N GLU A 110 -20.99 -13.12 0.05
CA GLU A 110 -20.86 -11.69 -0.30
C GLU A 110 -21.83 -10.81 0.51
N GLN A 111 -22.95 -11.42 0.92
CA GLN A 111 -24.01 -10.80 1.71
C GLN A 111 -24.30 -11.66 2.95
N ILE A 112 -24.49 -11.03 4.11
CA ILE A 112 -24.73 -11.72 5.37
C ILE A 112 -25.89 -11.06 6.11
N ALA A 113 -26.81 -11.87 6.64
CA ALA A 113 -27.84 -11.39 7.55
C ALA A 113 -27.24 -11.18 8.95
N SER A 114 -27.27 -9.95 9.44
CA SER A 114 -26.86 -9.61 10.82
C SER A 114 -27.91 -10.10 11.82
N ALA A 115 -27.47 -10.35 13.06
CA ALA A 115 -28.35 -10.77 14.16
C ALA A 115 -29.47 -9.75 14.49
N GLY A 116 -29.29 -8.48 14.11
CA GLY A 116 -30.29 -7.40 14.26
C GLY A 116 -31.23 -7.22 13.07
N GLY A 117 -31.24 -8.13 12.09
CA GLY A 117 -32.07 -8.05 10.88
C GLY A 117 -31.52 -7.13 9.78
N ALA A 118 -30.44 -6.41 10.05
CA ALA A 118 -29.73 -5.63 9.04
C ALA A 118 -28.97 -6.53 8.05
N VAL A 119 -28.86 -6.07 6.80
CA VAL A 119 -28.06 -6.74 5.77
C VAL A 119 -26.65 -6.17 5.77
N GLY A 120 -25.64 -7.04 5.85
CA GLY A 120 -24.23 -6.71 5.69
C GLY A 120 -23.71 -7.11 4.31
N TYR A 121 -22.98 -6.20 3.67
CA TYR A 121 -22.30 -6.41 2.39
C TYR A 121 -20.80 -6.50 2.63
N LYS A 122 -20.19 -7.64 2.35
CA LYS A 122 -18.77 -7.91 2.67
C LYS A 122 -17.85 -6.97 1.88
N LEU A 123 -16.82 -6.42 2.51
CA LEU A 123 -15.78 -5.68 1.77
C LEU A 123 -14.96 -6.66 0.89
N GLY A 124 -14.36 -6.16 -0.19
CA GLY A 124 -13.71 -7.01 -1.20
C GLY A 124 -12.48 -7.81 -0.72
N VAL A 125 -11.93 -7.50 0.46
CA VAL A 125 -10.78 -8.21 1.06
C VAL A 125 -10.98 -8.38 2.58
N CYS A 126 -10.09 -9.13 3.24
CA CYS A 126 -10.17 -9.37 4.68
C CYS A 126 -9.85 -8.12 5.51
N SER A 127 -10.25 -8.13 6.79
CA SER A 127 -10.03 -7.02 7.74
C SER A 127 -8.56 -6.59 7.84
N ARG A 128 -7.63 -7.56 7.76
CA ARG A 128 -6.19 -7.29 7.75
C ARG A 128 -5.76 -6.49 6.52
N ASP A 129 -6.20 -6.92 5.34
CA ASP A 129 -5.83 -6.30 4.07
C ASP A 129 -6.44 -4.89 3.96
N ILE A 130 -7.70 -4.72 4.39
CA ILE A 130 -8.34 -3.40 4.54
C ILE A 130 -7.45 -2.46 5.35
N ALA A 131 -7.01 -2.91 6.53
CA ALA A 131 -6.18 -2.09 7.40
C ALA A 131 -4.80 -1.79 6.77
N ILE A 132 -4.17 -2.76 6.11
CA ILE A 132 -2.91 -2.55 5.39
C ILE A 132 -3.06 -1.45 4.34
N TYR A 133 -4.03 -1.58 3.44
CA TYR A 133 -4.19 -0.68 2.30
C TYR A 133 -4.65 0.72 2.71
N LEU A 134 -5.52 0.82 3.71
CA LEU A 134 -5.95 2.09 4.27
C LEU A 134 -4.77 2.81 4.94
N PHE A 135 -4.01 2.12 5.78
CA PHE A 135 -2.88 2.76 6.48
C PHE A 135 -1.67 3.01 5.56
N MET A 136 -1.50 2.27 4.46
CA MET A 136 -0.58 2.64 3.38
C MET A 136 -0.96 4.00 2.77
N LEU A 137 -2.24 4.24 2.50
CA LEU A 137 -2.71 5.54 2.04
C LEU A 137 -2.47 6.63 3.10
N LEU A 138 -2.79 6.38 4.37
CA LEU A 138 -2.56 7.34 5.46
C LEU A 138 -1.07 7.66 5.66
N GLY A 139 -0.19 6.67 5.60
CA GLY A 139 1.26 6.87 5.66
C GLY A 139 1.78 7.68 4.48
N ALA A 140 1.21 7.49 3.29
CA ALA A 140 1.54 8.33 2.12
C ALA A 140 1.00 9.76 2.23
N LEU A 141 -0.19 9.96 2.80
CA LEU A 141 -0.70 11.30 3.12
C LEU A 141 0.16 12.00 4.19
N PHE A 142 0.72 11.25 5.13
CA PHE A 142 1.63 11.76 6.15
C PHE A 142 3.04 12.05 5.62
N TRP A 143 3.44 11.42 4.51
CA TRP A 143 4.79 11.52 3.94
C TRP A 143 5.32 12.95 3.78
N PRO A 144 4.57 13.96 3.27
CA PRO A 144 5.08 15.32 3.10
C PRO A 144 5.56 15.97 4.42
N PHE A 145 4.90 15.66 5.54
CA PHE A 145 5.30 16.15 6.86
C PHE A 145 6.60 15.51 7.32
N TYR A 146 6.78 14.21 7.07
CA TYR A 146 8.00 13.49 7.38
C TYR A 146 9.18 13.90 6.47
N ALA A 147 8.92 14.17 5.20
CA ALA A 147 9.90 14.52 4.18
C ALA A 147 10.26 16.02 4.14
N LYS A 148 9.60 16.85 4.95
CA LYS A 148 9.86 18.29 4.99
C LYS A 148 11.34 18.58 5.26
N GLY A 149 11.95 19.39 4.40
CA GLY A 149 13.36 19.79 4.49
C GLY A 149 14.39 18.72 4.08
N LYS A 150 13.94 17.59 3.52
CA LYS A 150 14.80 16.47 3.10
C LYS A 150 14.80 16.29 1.57
N GLU A 151 15.85 15.69 1.04
CA GLU A 151 15.97 15.42 -0.41
C GLU A 151 15.10 14.23 -0.85
N ALA A 152 14.50 14.35 -2.04
CA ALA A 152 13.59 13.35 -2.61
C ALA A 152 14.36 12.10 -3.07
N GLY A 153 14.52 11.13 -2.17
CA GLY A 153 15.19 9.84 -2.43
C GLY A 153 16.28 9.48 -1.41
N GLY A 154 16.72 10.42 -0.57
CA GLY A 154 17.71 10.16 0.49
C GLY A 154 17.11 9.71 1.82
N LEU A 155 15.79 9.60 1.90
CA LEU A 155 15.08 9.47 3.17
C LEU A 155 14.59 8.04 3.41
N TRP A 156 15.49 7.19 3.89
CA TRP A 156 15.19 5.82 4.27
C TRP A 156 15.24 5.71 5.79
N PRO A 157 14.13 5.44 6.48
CA PRO A 157 14.22 5.02 7.87
C PRO A 157 15.13 3.78 7.96
N LYS A 158 15.78 3.59 9.10
CA LYS A 158 16.61 2.39 9.31
C LYS A 158 15.75 1.13 9.11
N PRO A 159 16.19 0.11 8.35
CA PRO A 159 15.39 -1.09 8.06
C PRO A 159 14.81 -1.79 9.29
N ILE A 160 15.45 -1.65 10.46
CA ILE A 160 14.95 -2.15 11.74
C ILE A 160 13.52 -1.67 12.05
N TRP A 161 13.14 -0.46 11.65
CA TRP A 161 11.78 0.04 11.88
C TRP A 161 10.73 -0.70 11.05
N LEU A 162 11.08 -1.11 9.82
CA LEU A 162 10.20 -1.95 9.00
C LEU A 162 10.08 -3.35 9.59
N LEU A 163 11.19 -3.93 10.06
CA LEU A 163 11.18 -5.23 10.71
C LEU A 163 10.34 -5.23 11.99
N LEU A 164 10.44 -4.17 12.80
CA LEU A 164 9.60 -3.98 13.98
C LEU A 164 8.13 -3.80 13.62
N ALA A 165 7.81 -3.06 12.57
CA ALA A 165 6.43 -2.91 12.09
C ALA A 165 5.85 -4.22 11.51
N MET A 166 6.71 -5.08 10.95
CA MET A 166 6.33 -6.38 10.40
C MET A 166 6.15 -7.45 11.48
N ALA A 167 6.80 -7.30 12.64
CA ALA A 167 6.76 -8.31 13.69
C ALA A 167 5.33 -8.62 14.20
N PRO A 168 4.45 -7.64 14.51
CA PRO A 168 3.09 -7.91 14.98
C PRO A 168 2.25 -8.71 13.99
N ILE A 169 2.27 -8.34 12.70
CA ILE A 169 1.53 -9.06 11.65
C ILE A 169 2.12 -10.44 11.38
N ALA A 170 3.45 -10.60 11.47
CA ALA A 170 4.11 -11.90 11.33
C ALA A 170 3.78 -12.85 12.49
N ILE A 171 3.70 -12.34 13.72
CA ILE A 171 3.29 -13.12 14.90
C ILE A 171 1.80 -13.46 14.79
N ASP A 172 0.94 -12.49 14.50
CA ASP A 172 -0.51 -12.71 14.41
C ASP A 172 -0.87 -13.65 13.25
N GLY A 173 -0.41 -13.34 12.03
CA GLY A 173 -0.60 -14.18 10.86
C GLY A 173 0.08 -15.54 10.99
N GLY A 174 1.29 -15.59 11.53
CA GLY A 174 2.07 -16.81 11.71
C GLY A 174 1.39 -17.77 12.69
N THR A 175 1.03 -17.30 13.89
CA THR A 175 0.35 -18.13 14.90
C THR A 175 -1.02 -18.61 14.43
N GLN A 176 -1.74 -17.80 13.64
CA GLN A 176 -2.98 -18.23 12.97
C GLN A 176 -2.72 -19.29 11.89
N PHE A 177 -1.68 -19.13 11.08
CA PHE A 177 -1.36 -20.06 9.99
C PHE A 177 -1.01 -21.46 10.48
N ILE A 178 -0.29 -21.57 11.61
CA ILE A 178 0.04 -22.86 12.23
C ILE A 178 -1.07 -23.40 13.15
N GLY A 179 -2.22 -22.73 13.24
CA GLY A 179 -3.39 -23.20 13.98
C GLY A 179 -3.30 -23.10 15.50
N LEU A 180 -2.38 -22.29 16.05
CA LEU A 180 -2.25 -22.12 17.51
C LEU A 180 -3.44 -21.35 18.11
N ARG A 181 -4.00 -20.41 17.36
CA ARG A 181 -5.18 -19.63 17.72
C ARG A 181 -5.82 -19.01 16.48
N GLU A 182 -7.09 -18.64 16.57
CA GLU A 182 -7.65 -17.71 15.60
C GLU A 182 -7.34 -16.26 15.99
N SER A 183 -7.26 -15.38 14.98
CA SER A 183 -7.19 -13.94 15.23
C SER A 183 -8.59 -13.34 15.33
N SER A 184 -8.73 -12.29 16.14
CA SER A 184 -9.89 -11.39 16.06
C SER A 184 -9.72 -10.41 14.90
N ASN A 185 -10.82 -9.81 14.44
CA ASN A 185 -10.73 -8.78 13.40
C ASN A 185 -10.04 -7.52 13.91
N LEU A 186 -10.25 -7.15 15.18
CA LEU A 186 -9.54 -6.04 15.80
C LEU A 186 -8.02 -6.24 15.78
N LEU A 187 -7.53 -7.46 16.08
CA LEU A 187 -6.09 -7.73 16.05
C LEU A 187 -5.54 -7.75 14.61
N ARG A 188 -6.31 -8.26 13.65
CA ARG A 188 -5.98 -8.19 12.21
C ARG A 188 -5.84 -6.75 11.74
N GLU A 189 -6.75 -5.88 12.17
CA GLU A 189 -6.73 -4.45 11.85
C GLU A 189 -5.53 -3.75 12.47
N ILE A 190 -5.27 -3.95 13.76
CA ILE A 190 -4.14 -3.31 14.45
C ILE A 190 -2.82 -3.72 13.82
N THR A 191 -2.61 -5.03 13.61
CA THR A 191 -1.36 -5.54 13.04
C THR A 191 -1.18 -5.12 11.58
N GLY A 192 -2.26 -5.12 10.80
CA GLY A 192 -2.29 -4.64 9.42
C GLY A 192 -2.01 -3.13 9.31
N ALA A 193 -2.60 -2.33 10.20
CA ALA A 193 -2.41 -0.88 10.26
C ALA A 193 -0.95 -0.50 10.55
N ILE A 194 -0.29 -1.20 11.48
CA ILE A 194 1.11 -0.93 11.85
C ILE A 194 2.03 -1.08 10.65
N ILE A 195 1.98 -2.23 9.97
CA ILE A 195 2.83 -2.46 8.78
C ILE A 195 2.38 -1.58 7.61
N GLY A 196 1.07 -1.40 7.43
CA GLY A 196 0.49 -0.55 6.40
C GLY A 196 1.02 0.88 6.47
N PHE A 197 1.03 1.47 7.67
CA PHE A 197 1.54 2.83 7.87
C PHE A 197 3.05 2.94 7.64
N ALA A 198 3.82 1.91 7.99
CA ALA A 198 5.28 1.93 7.85
C ALA A 198 5.75 1.79 6.40
N MET A 199 5.08 0.98 5.58
CA MET A 199 5.51 0.65 4.21
C MET A 199 5.74 1.86 3.27
N PRO A 200 4.87 2.88 3.21
CA PRO A 200 5.05 4.06 2.37
C PRO A 200 6.40 4.75 2.58
N PHE A 201 6.95 4.70 3.80
CA PHE A 201 8.22 5.34 4.14
C PHE A 201 9.43 4.70 3.47
N TYR A 202 9.27 3.52 2.86
CA TYR A 202 10.28 2.82 2.09
C TYR A 202 9.92 2.76 0.60
N LEU A 203 8.63 2.59 0.28
CA LEU A 203 8.15 2.51 -1.09
C LEU A 203 8.22 3.87 -1.81
N ILE A 204 7.88 4.97 -1.16
CA ILE A 204 7.91 6.30 -1.78
C ILE A 204 9.35 6.74 -2.12
N PRO A 205 10.35 6.62 -1.24
CA PRO A 205 11.75 6.83 -1.61
C PRO A 205 12.20 6.00 -2.81
N LEU A 206 11.86 4.71 -2.81
CA LEU A 206 12.19 3.81 -3.92
C LEU A 206 11.58 4.30 -5.23
N MET A 207 10.28 4.60 -5.23
CA MET A 207 9.58 5.10 -6.40
C MET A 207 10.14 6.44 -6.87
N ASN A 208 10.48 7.36 -5.97
CA ASN A 208 11.11 8.63 -6.33
C ASN A 208 12.49 8.42 -6.97
N GLN A 209 13.30 7.49 -6.47
CA GLN A 209 14.60 7.17 -7.08
C GLN A 209 14.44 6.61 -8.50
N LEU A 210 13.40 5.81 -8.75
CA LEU A 210 13.15 5.21 -10.06
C LEU A 210 12.51 6.19 -11.05
N LEU A 211 11.52 6.96 -10.60
CA LEU A 211 10.66 7.76 -11.48
C LEU A 211 11.20 9.17 -11.74
N ASN A 212 11.88 9.79 -10.76
CA ASN A 212 12.34 11.18 -10.93
C ASN A 212 13.36 11.34 -12.07
N PRO A 213 14.37 10.46 -12.24
CA PRO A 213 15.28 10.55 -13.38
C PRO A 213 14.57 10.30 -14.71
N LEU A 214 13.74 9.24 -14.78
CA LEU A 214 13.02 8.84 -15.98
C LEU A 214 12.10 9.95 -16.49
N ILE A 215 11.27 10.51 -15.61
CA ILE A 215 10.32 11.58 -15.96
C ILE A 215 11.08 12.87 -16.25
N GLY A 216 12.13 13.18 -15.49
CA GLY A 216 12.98 14.34 -15.74
C GLY A 216 13.62 14.34 -17.14
N ASP A 217 14.04 13.18 -17.64
CA ASP A 217 14.60 13.01 -18.98
C ASP A 217 13.55 13.20 -20.07
N ILE A 218 12.37 12.60 -19.90
CA ILE A 218 11.25 12.73 -20.83
C ILE A 218 10.81 14.19 -20.95
N LEU A 219 10.61 14.87 -19.82
CA LEU A 219 10.19 16.28 -19.80
C LEU A 219 11.24 17.21 -20.43
N ARG A 220 12.54 16.90 -20.27
CA ARG A 220 13.62 17.65 -20.93
C ARG A 220 13.61 17.48 -22.45
N LYS A 221 13.28 16.29 -22.95
CA LYS A 221 13.16 16.03 -24.40
C LYS A 221 11.95 16.73 -25.01
N ILE A 222 10.80 16.73 -24.32
CA ILE A 222 9.57 17.39 -24.80
C ILE A 222 9.71 18.91 -24.86
N ARG A 223 10.52 19.50 -23.97
CA ARG A 223 10.73 20.95 -23.90
C ARG A 223 11.70 21.48 -24.97
N LYS A 224 12.45 20.61 -25.64
CA LYS A 224 13.36 20.97 -26.74
C LYS A 224 12.64 20.82 -28.07
#